data_AF-A0A7Z7G280-F1
#
_entry.id   AF-A0A7Z7G280-F1
#
_cell.length_a   1.000
_cell.length_b   1.000
_cell.length_c   1.000
_cell.angle_alpha   90.00
_cell.angle_beta   90.00
_cell.angle_gamma   90.00
#
_symmetry.space_group_name_H-M   'P 1'
#
loop_
_entity.id
_entity.type
_entity.pdbx_description
1 polymer ?
#
loop_
_entity_poly.entity_id
_entity_poly.type
_entity_poly.pdbx_seq_one_letter_code
_entity_poly.pdbx_strand_id
1 'polypeptide(L)'
;MLGRKHNETNWGLIAGAIELGETPAQTMVREAWEETGLIIEPEKVIGIYGGEEQRFTYSNGHQVEYLTIIFECSIKSGQLLMDQPHLLSSHFVGTSVGNSRKK
;
A
#
# COMPACT_ATOMS: atom_id res chain seq x y z
N MET A 1 3.38 3.07 -4.17
CA MET A 1 2.27 3.33 -5.11
C MET A 1 1.14 3.99 -4.32
N LEU A 2 0.46 4.98 -4.88
CA LEU A 2 -0.74 5.57 -4.28
C LEU A 2 -1.96 5.22 -5.13
N GLY A 3 -3.05 4.84 -4.48
CA GLY A 3 -4.36 4.62 -5.09
C GLY A 3 -5.38 5.63 -4.55
N ARG A 4 -6.43 5.89 -5.31
CA ARG A 4 -7.59 6.66 -4.85
C ARG A 4 -8.86 5.85 -5.04
N LYS A 5 -9.66 5.68 -3.98
CA LYS A 5 -10.94 4.96 -4.06
C LYS A 5 -12.03 5.81 -4.70
N HIS A 6 -13.03 5.19 -5.32
CA HIS A 6 -14.08 5.88 -6.10
C HIS A 6 -14.84 6.95 -5.31
N ASN A 7 -14.95 6.80 -3.98
CA ASN A 7 -15.69 7.69 -3.10
C ASN A 7 -14.79 8.56 -2.20
N GLU A 8 -13.48 8.57 -2.45
CA GLU A 8 -12.51 9.31 -1.64
C GLU A 8 -11.81 10.37 -2.49
N THR A 9 -11.65 11.57 -1.92
CA THR A 9 -10.92 12.65 -2.57
C THR A 9 -9.41 12.53 -2.39
N ASN A 10 -8.97 11.75 -1.40
CA ASN A 10 -7.58 11.64 -0.98
C ASN A 10 -6.88 10.45 -1.64
N TRP A 11 -5.59 10.60 -1.91
CA TRP A 11 -4.73 9.52 -2.34
C TRP A 11 -4.19 8.79 -1.11
N GLY A 12 -4.36 7.47 -1.07
CA GLY A 12 -3.88 6.59 -0.02
C GLY A 12 -2.83 5.62 -0.53
N LEU A 13 -2.08 5.00 0.40
CA LEU A 13 -1.27 3.83 0.07
C LEU A 13 -2.18 2.66 -0.26
N ILE A 14 -1.73 1.80 -1.18
CA ILE A 14 -2.32 0.47 -1.34
C ILE A 14 -2.01 -0.31 -0.07
N ALA A 15 -3.05 -0.70 0.64
CA ALA A 15 -2.94 -1.33 1.95
C ALA A 15 -4.23 -2.06 2.29
N GLY A 16 -4.08 -3.15 3.05
CA GLY A 16 -5.20 -3.86 3.62
C GLY A 16 -4.78 -4.68 4.83
N ALA A 17 -5.76 -5.36 5.42
CA ALA A 17 -5.54 -6.15 6.62
C ALA A 17 -4.84 -7.47 6.28
N ILE A 18 -3.99 -7.93 7.19
CA ILE A 18 -3.39 -9.26 7.11
C ILE A 18 -4.49 -10.30 7.32
N GLU A 19 -4.63 -11.24 6.39
CA GLU A 19 -5.54 -12.37 6.55
C GLU A 19 -4.91 -13.52 7.34
N LEU A 20 -5.74 -14.42 7.86
CA LEU A 20 -5.28 -15.55 8.66
C LEU A 20 -4.36 -16.46 7.83
N GLY A 21 -3.14 -16.67 8.33
CA GLY A 21 -2.13 -17.51 7.68
C GLY A 21 -1.21 -16.75 6.72
N GLU A 22 -1.44 -15.44 6.50
CA GLU A 22 -0.54 -14.61 5.71
C GLU A 22 0.60 -14.03 6.55
N THR A 23 1.78 -13.95 5.93
CA THR A 23 2.83 -13.02 6.36
C THR A 23 2.53 -11.61 5.83
N PRO A 24 3.05 -10.53 6.45
CA PRO A 24 2.85 -9.17 5.95
C PRO A 24 3.26 -8.96 4.49
N ALA A 25 4.30 -9.67 4.02
CA ALA A 25 4.74 -9.60 2.63
C ALA A 25 3.74 -10.28 1.68
N GLN A 26 3.14 -11.41 2.07
CA GLN A 26 2.10 -12.06 1.28
C GLN A 26 0.85 -11.18 1.17
N THR A 27 0.42 -10.58 2.28
CA THR A 27 -0.66 -9.60 2.31
C THR A 27 -0.39 -8.45 1.33
N MET A 28 0.82 -7.88 1.33
CA MET A 28 1.17 -6.78 0.42
C MET A 28 1.08 -7.21 -1.05
N VAL A 29 1.50 -8.42 -1.41
CA VAL A 29 1.39 -8.95 -2.78
C VAL A 29 -0.07 -9.13 -3.18
N ARG A 30 -0.90 -9.73 -2.31
CA ARG A 30 -2.34 -9.93 -2.56
C ARG A 30 -3.06 -8.60 -2.75
N GLU A 31 -2.92 -7.67 -1.81
CA GLU A 31 -3.56 -6.35 -1.85
C GLU A 31 -3.17 -5.55 -3.11
N ALA A 32 -1.89 -5.58 -3.48
CA ALA A 32 -1.44 -4.93 -4.72
C ALA A 32 -2.11 -5.52 -5.97
N TRP A 33 -2.26 -6.84 -6.02
CA TRP A 33 -2.93 -7.50 -7.14
C TRP A 33 -4.44 -7.23 -7.15
N GLU A 34 -5.11 -7.30 -6.00
CA GLU A 34 -6.56 -7.05 -5.89
C GLU A 34 -6.93 -5.61 -6.23
N GLU A 35 -6.17 -4.63 -5.70
CA GLU A 35 -6.48 -3.23 -5.91
C GLU A 35 -6.00 -2.71 -7.27
N THR A 36 -4.96 -3.28 -7.88
CA THR A 36 -4.33 -2.70 -9.09
C THR A 36 -4.10 -3.66 -10.25
N GLY A 37 -4.19 -4.98 -10.04
CA GLY A 37 -3.83 -6.01 -11.02
C GLY A 37 -2.33 -6.21 -11.22
N LEU A 38 -1.48 -5.52 -10.45
CA LEU A 38 -0.03 -5.64 -10.54
C LEU A 38 0.50 -6.78 -9.67
N ILE A 39 1.44 -7.53 -10.21
CA ILE A 39 2.25 -8.47 -9.44
C ILE A 39 3.53 -7.76 -9.02
N ILE A 40 3.75 -7.69 -7.72
CA ILE A 40 4.91 -7.03 -7.11
C ILE A 40 5.76 -8.03 -6.34
N GLU A 41 7.02 -7.66 -6.10
CA GLU A 41 7.91 -8.34 -5.17
C GLU A 41 8.27 -7.35 -4.05
N PRO A 42 7.91 -7.63 -2.79
CA PRO A 42 8.37 -6.87 -1.65
C PRO A 42 9.87 -7.09 -1.43
N GLU A 43 10.65 -6.01 -1.37
CA GLU A 43 12.12 -6.08 -1.28
C GLU A 43 12.61 -5.81 0.14
N LYS A 44 12.04 -4.81 0.82
CA LYS A 44 12.41 -4.47 2.20
C LYS A 44 11.30 -3.70 2.91
N VAL A 45 11.28 -3.81 4.24
CA VAL A 45 10.48 -2.95 5.10
C VAL A 45 11.17 -1.59 5.21
N ILE A 46 10.47 -0.52 4.88
CA ILE A 46 10.97 0.86 4.94
C ILE A 46 10.37 1.67 6.09
N GLY A 47 9.37 1.12 6.78
CA GLY A 47 8.81 1.73 7.98
C GLY A 47 7.80 0.82 8.67
N ILE A 48 7.72 0.97 9.99
CA ILE A 48 6.70 0.34 10.83
C ILE A 48 6.14 1.44 11.71
N TYR A 49 4.83 1.65 11.62
CA TYR A 49 4.13 2.73 12.31
C TYR A 49 3.01 2.13 13.16
N GLY A 50 2.85 2.66 14.36
CA GLY A 50 1.82 2.21 15.30
C GLY A 50 1.69 3.15 16.48
N GLY A 51 0.95 2.71 17.50
CA GLY A 51 0.66 3.51 18.68
C GLY A 51 -0.44 4.55 18.44
N GLU A 52 -0.54 5.51 19.35
CA GLU A 52 -1.64 6.49 19.39
C GLU A 52 -1.76 7.31 18.10
N GLU A 53 -0.65 7.59 17.42
CA GLU A 53 -0.64 8.31 16.14
C GLU A 53 -1.35 7.55 15.01
N GLN A 54 -1.52 6.22 15.15
CA GLN A 54 -2.23 5.36 14.20
C GLN A 54 -3.60 4.91 14.75
N ARG A 55 -4.14 5.61 15.76
CA ARG A 55 -5.45 5.32 16.32
C ARG A 55 -6.55 5.85 15.42
N PHE A 56 -7.51 4.99 15.10
CA PHE A 56 -8.74 5.37 14.43
C PHE A 56 -9.95 5.11 15.33
N THR A 57 -10.88 6.05 15.36
CA THR A 57 -12.15 5.91 16.08
C THR A 57 -13.28 5.83 15.06
N TYR A 58 -13.95 4.68 15.01
CA TYR A 58 -15.13 4.48 14.20
C TYR A 58 -16.30 5.35 14.68
N SER A 59 -17.28 5.59 13.82
CA SER A 59 -18.47 6.40 14.15
C SER A 59 -19.30 5.83 15.30
N ASN A 60 -19.19 4.53 15.57
CA ASN A 60 -19.81 3.86 16.71
C ASN A 60 -19.01 3.98 18.03
N GLY A 61 -17.91 4.73 18.04
CA GLY A 61 -17.04 4.93 19.20
C GLY A 61 -16.00 3.83 19.44
N HIS A 62 -15.98 2.76 18.63
CA HIS A 62 -14.92 1.75 18.73
C HIS A 62 -13.59 2.34 18.29
N GLN A 63 -12.55 2.06 19.06
CA GLN A 63 -11.20 2.50 18.78
C GLN A 63 -10.33 1.30 18.38
N VAL A 64 -9.51 1.52 17.36
CA VAL A 64 -8.51 0.57 16.91
C VAL A 64 -7.18 1.30 16.74
N GLU A 65 -6.10 0.62 17.05
CA GLU A 65 -4.75 1.08 16.72
C GLU A 65 -4.20 0.19 15.63
N TYR A 66 -3.81 0.79 14.51
CA TYR A 66 -3.23 0.05 13.40
C TYR A 66 -1.72 -0.10 13.58
N LEU A 67 -1.23 -1.29 13.28
CA LEU A 67 0.19 -1.53 13.00
C LEU A 67 0.36 -1.55 11.49
N THR A 68 0.98 -0.52 10.93
CA THR A 68 1.21 -0.39 9.50
C THR A 68 2.66 -0.71 9.18
N ILE A 69 2.87 -1.68 8.28
CA ILE A 69 4.18 -2.06 7.77
C ILE A 69 4.27 -1.60 6.32
N ILE A 70 5.23 -0.73 6.00
CA ILE A 70 5.43 -0.20 4.66
C ILE A 70 6.58 -0.94 3.98
N PHE A 71 6.33 -1.45 2.78
CA PHE A 71 7.33 -2.12 1.95
C PHE A 71 7.77 -1.23 0.78
N GLU A 72 9.05 -1.29 0.45
CA GLU A 72 9.54 -0.99 -0.89
C GLU A 72 9.39 -2.23 -1.75
N CYS A 73 8.80 -2.08 -2.94
CA CYS A 73 8.46 -3.20 -3.82
C CYS A 73 8.85 -2.88 -5.27
N SER A 74 9.30 -3.88 -6.02
CA SER A 74 9.43 -3.80 -7.47
C SER A 74 8.24 -4.44 -8.17
N ILE A 75 7.83 -3.88 -9.32
CA ILE A 75 6.80 -4.47 -10.17
C ILE A 75 7.45 -5.57 -11.00
N LYS A 76 6.88 -6.78 -10.97
CA LYS A 76 7.35 -7.90 -11.78
C LYS A 76 6.56 -8.04 -13.07
N SER A 77 5.23 -7.87 -13.00
CA SER A 77 4.34 -8.01 -14.15
C SER A 77 2.95 -7.43 -13.84
N GLY A 78 2.05 -7.52 -14.82
CA GLY A 78 0.67 -7.05 -14.71
C GLY A 78 0.41 -5.81 -15.56
N GLN A 79 -0.87 -5.47 -15.69
CA GLN A 79 -1.33 -4.23 -16.28
C GLN A 79 -2.22 -3.55 -15.26
N LEU A 80 -2.11 -2.22 -15.17
CA LEU A 80 -2.97 -1.44 -14.28
C LEU A 80 -4.43 -1.64 -14.67
N LEU A 81 -5.19 -2.27 -13.79
CA LEU A 81 -6.64 -2.39 -13.93
C LEU A 81 -7.25 -1.05 -13.51
N MET A 82 -7.57 -0.19 -14.48
CA MET A 82 -8.18 1.12 -14.22
C MET A 82 -9.67 1.05 -13.85
N ASP A 83 -10.27 -0.14 -13.81
CA ASP A 83 -11.73 -0.35 -13.76
C ASP A 83 -12.20 -1.26 -12.60
N GLN A 84 -11.46 -1.32 -11.49
CA GLN A 84 -11.94 -2.00 -10.28
C GLN A 84 -12.86 -1.07 -9.47
N PRO A 85 -13.97 -1.56 -8.88
CA PRO A 85 -14.96 -0.72 -8.19
C PRO A 85 -14.39 0.08 -7.01
N HIS A 86 -13.19 -0.27 -6.53
CA HIS A 86 -12.51 0.40 -5.43
C HIS A 86 -11.32 1.27 -5.85
N LEU A 87 -10.98 1.39 -7.14
CA LEU A 87 -9.82 2.17 -7.58
C LEU A 87 -10.19 3.08 -8.76
N LEU A 88 -10.12 4.40 -8.54
CA LEU A 88 -10.44 5.42 -9.54
C LEU A 88 -9.20 5.87 -10.32
N SER A 89 -8.01 5.77 -9.72
CA SER A 89 -6.74 6.17 -10.34
C SER A 89 -5.55 5.69 -9.51
N SER A 90 -4.44 5.33 -10.16
CA SER A 90 -3.16 5.00 -9.53
C SER A 90 -2.06 5.99 -9.94
N HIS A 91 -1.18 6.36 -9.01
CA HIS A 91 -0.01 7.20 -9.28
C HIS A 91 1.24 6.59 -8.68
N PHE A 92 2.31 6.56 -9.48
CA PHE A 92 3.63 6.12 -9.02
C PHE A 92 4.36 7.30 -8.37
N VAL A 93 4.61 7.19 -7.07
CA VAL A 93 5.56 8.05 -6.38
C VAL A 93 6.87 7.28 -6.30
N GLY A 94 7.78 7.57 -7.23
CA GLY A 94 9.15 7.08 -7.21
C GLY A 94 10.09 8.21 -6.86
N THR A 95 10.86 8.08 -5.78
CA THR A 95 12.02 8.95 -5.56
C THR A 95 13.17 8.43 -6.43
N SER A 96 13.50 9.17 -7.48
CA SER A 96 14.76 8.98 -8.22
C SER A 96 15.92 9.22 -7.24
N VAL A 97 16.56 8.17 -6.74
CA VAL A 97 17.85 8.31 -6.06
C VAL A 97 18.91 8.51 -7.15
N GLY A 98 19.24 9.77 -7.39
CA GLY A 98 20.32 10.15 -8.31
C GLY A 98 21.65 9.56 -7.84
N ASN A 99 22.19 8.61 -8.60
CA ASN A 99 23.49 8.02 -8.38
C ASN A 99 24.60 9.04 -8.70
N SER A 100 25.00 9.86 -7.73
CA SER A 100 26.22 10.67 -7.84
C SER A 100 27.43 9.84 -7.42
N ARG A 101 27.93 9.01 -8.35
CA ARG A 101 29.34 8.64 -8.36
C ARG A 101 30.10 9.66 -9.22
N LYS A 102 30.88 10.51 -8.58
CA LYS A 102 32.09 11.14 -9.16
C LYS A 102 33.16 11.06 -8.07
N LYS A 103 34.05 10.07 -8.14
CA LYS A 103 35.41 10.15 -8.71
C LYS A 103 36.23 11.26 -8.09
#